data_AF-A0A819SVY9-F1
#
_entry.id   AF-A0A819SVY9-F1
#
_cell.length_a   1.000
_cell.length_b   1.000
_cell.length_c   1.000
_cell.angle_alpha   90.00
_cell.angle_beta   90.00
_cell.angle_gamma   90.00
#
_symmetry.space_group_name_H-M   'P 1'
#
loop_
_entity.id
_entity.type
_entity.pdbx_description
1 polymer ?
#
loop_
_entity_poly.entity_id
_entity_poly.type
_entity_poly.pdbx_seq_one_letter_code
_entity_poly.pdbx_strand_id
1 'polypeptide(L)'
;IPFEYEFFIRITKAFPSLKYFSIINVTPPLWNFNSYTADNIDSRSYIEYLNLTSLSVNYVDDYYIEQFLLDTKTYAPRLTEIKVHFHRLQTVTENFTRDATRYNCRNIKRLIFEKTMNYPKQLYLYFPSLED
;
A
#
# COMPACT_ATOMS: atom_id res chain seq x y z
N ILE A 1 -3.91 2.33 14.98
CA ILE A 1 -5.34 2.22 14.60
C ILE A 1 -5.44 1.02 13.68
N PRO A 2 -6.33 0.06 13.94
CA PRO A 2 -6.53 -1.08 13.05
C PRO A 2 -7.13 -0.66 11.71
N PHE A 3 -6.86 -1.43 10.67
CA PHE A 3 -7.45 -1.17 9.37
C PHE A 3 -8.95 -1.49 9.39
N GLU A 4 -9.76 -0.47 9.14
CA GLU A 4 -11.21 -0.57 9.11
C GLU A 4 -11.69 -0.79 7.66
N TYR A 5 -11.84 -2.04 7.24
CA TYR A 5 -12.20 -2.39 5.87
C TYR A 5 -13.45 -1.65 5.35
N GLU A 6 -14.50 -1.58 6.17
CA GLU A 6 -15.74 -0.85 5.86
C GLU A 6 -15.53 0.65 5.64
N PHE A 7 -14.58 1.27 6.34
CA PHE A 7 -14.24 2.68 6.13
C PHE A 7 -13.68 2.90 4.72
N PHE A 8 -12.79 2.03 4.26
CA PHE A 8 -12.21 2.11 2.91
C PHE A 8 -13.24 1.82 1.81
N ILE A 9 -14.18 0.88 2.02
CA ILE A 9 -15.32 0.71 1.11
C ILE A 9 -16.14 1.99 1.01
N ARG A 10 -16.49 2.61 2.15
CA ARG A 10 -17.29 3.85 2.16
C ARG A 10 -16.61 4.97 1.39
N ILE A 11 -15.28 5.08 1.47
CA ILE A 11 -14.51 6.05 0.68
C ILE A 11 -14.70 5.79 -0.83
N THR A 12 -14.56 4.55 -1.31
CA THR A 12 -14.73 4.26 -2.74
C THR A 12 -16.13 4.62 -3.26
N LYS A 13 -17.16 4.36 -2.43
CA LYS A 13 -18.56 4.66 -2.77
C LYS A 13 -18.84 6.17 -2.76
N ALA A 14 -18.28 6.90 -1.79
CA ALA A 14 -18.48 8.34 -1.66
C ALA A 14 -17.65 9.14 -2.68
N PHE A 15 -16.50 8.62 -3.09
CA PHE A 15 -15.53 9.30 -3.95
C PHE A 15 -15.09 8.39 -5.12
N PRO A 16 -15.98 8.06 -6.07
CA PRO A 16 -15.65 7.16 -7.19
C PRO A 16 -14.55 7.69 -8.11
N SER A 17 -14.33 9.01 -8.11
CA SER A 17 -13.31 9.70 -8.90
C SER A 17 -12.06 10.07 -8.08
N LEU A 18 -11.84 9.44 -6.91
CA LEU A 18 -10.70 9.72 -6.06
C LEU A 18 -9.37 9.44 -6.79
N LYS A 19 -8.59 10.49 -7.02
CA LYS A 19 -7.28 10.41 -7.70
C LYS A 19 -6.09 10.39 -6.75
N TYR A 20 -6.25 11.03 -5.59
CA TYR A 20 -5.21 11.23 -4.59
C TYR A 20 -5.75 10.81 -3.25
N PHE A 21 -5.07 9.91 -2.57
CA PHE A 21 -5.49 9.46 -1.25
C PHE A 21 -4.32 9.47 -0.28
N SER A 22 -4.50 10.17 0.85
CA SER A 22 -3.49 10.30 1.89
C SER A 22 -4.02 9.74 3.18
N ILE A 23 -3.28 8.80 3.76
CA ILE A 23 -3.57 8.16 5.04
C ILE A 23 -2.44 8.57 5.98
N ILE A 24 -2.79 9.35 7.00
CA ILE A 24 -1.84 9.88 7.98
C ILE A 24 -2.41 9.60 9.35
N ASN A 25 -1.62 8.97 10.22
CA ASN A 25 -1.96 8.86 11.63
C ASN A 25 -0.99 9.70 12.46
N VAL A 26 -1.46 10.84 12.96
CA VAL A 26 -0.64 11.84 13.66
C VAL A 26 -0.20 11.35 15.05
N THR A 27 -0.76 10.24 15.54
CA THR A 27 -0.39 9.63 16.83
C THR A 27 0.11 8.20 16.63
N PRO A 28 1.41 7.92 16.84
CA PRO A 28 1.93 6.56 16.75
C PRO A 28 1.21 5.68 17.79
N PRO A 29 0.64 4.52 17.40
CA PRO A 29 0.04 3.64 18.37
C PRO A 29 1.14 3.04 19.27
N LEU A 30 0.96 3.09 20.59
CA LEU A 30 1.79 2.43 21.62
C LEU A 30 1.67 0.88 21.62
N TRP A 31 1.25 0.25 20.51
CA TRP A 31 0.70 -1.11 20.54
C TRP A 31 1.72 -2.15 20.07
N ASN A 32 1.84 -3.23 20.83
CA ASN A 32 2.62 -4.43 20.51
C ASN A 32 1.92 -5.23 19.39
N PHE A 33 2.68 -5.53 18.33
CA PHE A 33 2.29 -6.37 17.20
C PHE A 33 2.17 -7.84 17.62
N ASN A 34 1.11 -8.22 18.32
CA ASN A 34 0.71 -9.61 18.40
C ASN A 34 -0.82 -9.70 18.31
N SER A 35 -1.28 -10.52 17.37
CA SER A 35 -2.68 -10.84 17.03
C SER A 35 -3.42 -9.85 16.12
N TYR A 36 -3.15 -9.95 14.81
CA TYR A 36 -4.22 -9.89 13.83
C TYR A 36 -4.19 -11.17 13.00
N THR A 37 -4.99 -12.15 13.38
CA THR A 37 -5.43 -13.22 12.47
C THR A 37 -6.57 -12.65 11.64
N ALA A 38 -6.34 -12.55 10.32
CA ALA A 38 -7.32 -12.07 9.35
C ALA A 38 -8.41 -13.13 9.08
N ASP A 39 -9.06 -13.65 10.13
CA ASP A 39 -9.92 -14.83 10.04
C ASP A 39 -11.41 -14.52 9.83
N ASN A 40 -11.82 -13.27 9.56
CA ASN A 40 -13.26 -13.00 9.40
C ASN A 40 -13.65 -11.80 8.51
N ILE A 41 -12.79 -11.39 7.57
CA ILE A 41 -13.25 -10.53 6.48
C ILE A 41 -13.61 -11.47 5.33
N ASP A 42 -14.90 -11.54 5.00
CA ASP A 42 -15.45 -12.27 3.87
C ASP A 42 -14.49 -12.13 2.68
N SER A 43 -13.87 -13.24 2.30
CA SER A 43 -12.70 -13.32 1.42
C SER A 43 -12.98 -12.92 -0.04
N ARG A 44 -14.09 -12.21 -0.26
CA ARG A 44 -14.71 -11.92 -1.56
C ARG A 44 -14.94 -10.44 -1.81
N SER A 45 -14.90 -9.59 -0.79
CA SER A 45 -15.02 -8.16 -1.03
C SER A 45 -13.64 -7.61 -1.40
N TYR A 46 -13.53 -7.14 -2.63
CA TYR A 46 -12.34 -6.51 -3.19
C TYR A 46 -12.57 -5.01 -3.24
N ILE A 47 -11.63 -4.20 -2.75
CA ILE A 47 -11.80 -2.74 -2.79
C ILE A 47 -11.28 -2.21 -4.13
N GLU A 48 -12.14 -1.52 -4.87
CA GLU A 48 -11.79 -0.97 -6.17
C GLU A 48 -11.55 0.55 -6.11
N TYR A 49 -10.33 0.94 -6.45
CA TYR A 49 -9.90 2.32 -6.61
C TYR A 49 -9.54 2.60 -8.08
N LEU A 50 -10.55 2.57 -8.96
CA LEU A 50 -10.37 2.63 -10.41
C LEU A 50 -9.67 3.90 -10.92
N ASN A 51 -9.76 5.00 -10.16
CA ASN A 51 -9.21 6.30 -10.54
C ASN A 51 -8.03 6.75 -9.68
N LEU A 52 -7.63 5.95 -8.68
CA LEU A 52 -6.55 6.33 -7.78
C LEU A 52 -5.22 6.28 -8.51
N THR A 53 -4.52 7.42 -8.51
CA THR A 53 -3.24 7.61 -9.21
C THR A 53 -2.06 7.77 -8.26
N SER A 54 -2.31 8.31 -7.06
CA SER A 54 -1.30 8.55 -6.04
C SER A 54 -1.83 8.21 -4.65
N LEU A 55 -1.03 7.45 -3.92
CA LEU A 55 -1.28 7.03 -2.55
C LEU A 55 -0.16 7.52 -1.64
N SER A 56 -0.50 8.19 -0.54
CA SER A 56 0.46 8.58 0.49
C SER A 56 0.10 7.91 1.80
N VAL A 57 1.04 7.17 2.39
CA VAL A 57 0.83 6.40 3.62
C VAL A 57 1.92 6.75 4.62
N ASN A 58 1.58 7.53 5.65
CA ASN A 58 2.53 8.04 6.64
C ASN A 58 2.07 7.74 8.07
N TYR A 59 3.01 7.32 8.92
CA TYR A 59 2.78 7.08 10.36
C TYR A 59 1.67 6.06 10.69
N VAL A 60 1.31 5.19 9.76
CA VAL A 60 0.34 4.10 9.97
C VAL A 60 1.02 2.73 9.96
N ASP A 61 0.23 1.71 10.31
CA ASP A 61 0.62 0.30 10.30
C ASP A 61 0.93 -0.21 8.89
N ASP A 62 1.86 -1.16 8.78
CA ASP A 62 2.27 -1.78 7.51
C ASP A 62 1.10 -2.45 6.78
N TYR A 63 0.11 -2.92 7.55
CA TYR A 63 -1.10 -3.52 7.01
C TYR A 63 -1.84 -2.58 6.05
N TYR A 64 -1.82 -1.26 6.27
CA TYR A 64 -2.43 -0.32 5.31
C TYR A 64 -1.72 -0.37 3.97
N ILE A 65 -0.39 -0.39 3.96
CA ILE A 65 0.41 -0.48 2.73
C ILE A 65 0.18 -1.84 2.06
N GLU A 66 0.18 -2.91 2.85
CA GLU A 66 -0.08 -4.27 2.39
C GLU A 66 -1.43 -4.40 1.68
N GLN A 67 -2.50 -3.78 2.20
CA GLN A 67 -3.82 -3.82 1.55
C GLN A 67 -3.81 -3.23 0.13
N PHE A 68 -3.01 -2.19 -0.14
CA PHE A 68 -2.92 -1.59 -1.47
C PHE A 68 -1.93 -2.31 -2.40
N LEU A 69 -0.88 -2.93 -1.84
CA LEU A 69 0.13 -3.62 -2.62
C LEU A 69 -0.23 -5.09 -2.93
N LEU A 70 -1.08 -5.74 -2.12
CA LEU A 70 -1.58 -7.07 -2.43
C LEU A 70 -2.69 -7.01 -3.48
N ASP A 71 -2.45 -7.72 -4.59
CA ASP A 71 -3.38 -7.87 -5.70
C ASP A 71 -4.70 -8.55 -5.31
N THR A 72 -4.70 -9.33 -4.24
CA THR A 72 -5.89 -10.02 -3.67
C THR A 72 -6.76 -9.14 -2.78
N LYS A 73 -6.32 -7.93 -2.41
CA LYS A 73 -7.03 -7.06 -1.46
C LYS A 73 -7.62 -5.82 -2.11
N THR A 74 -6.82 -5.15 -2.94
CA THR A 74 -7.21 -3.90 -3.59
C THR A 74 -6.86 -3.89 -5.07
N TYR A 75 -7.79 -3.41 -5.89
CA TYR A 75 -7.55 -3.06 -7.28
C TYR A 75 -7.39 -1.57 -7.45
N ALA A 76 -6.17 -1.17 -7.75
CA ALA A 76 -5.86 0.20 -8.11
C ALA A 76 -5.06 0.20 -9.42
N PRO A 77 -5.70 -0.10 -10.58
CA PRO A 77 -5.00 -0.32 -11.84
C PRO A 77 -4.29 0.93 -12.36
N ARG A 78 -4.70 2.12 -11.88
CA ARG A 78 -4.12 3.42 -12.24
C ARG A 78 -3.15 3.95 -11.21
N LEU A 79 -2.88 3.21 -10.14
CA LEU A 79 -1.95 3.64 -9.12
C LEU A 79 -0.55 3.62 -9.74
N THR A 80 0.03 4.80 -9.88
CA THR A 80 1.36 5.00 -10.47
C THR A 80 2.34 5.61 -9.50
N GLU A 81 1.87 6.06 -8.34
CA GLU A 81 2.70 6.75 -7.37
C GLU A 81 2.36 6.32 -5.95
N ILE A 82 3.42 6.03 -5.18
CA ILE A 82 3.30 5.77 -3.75
C ILE A 82 4.33 6.63 -3.01
N LYS A 83 3.84 7.33 -1.99
CA LYS A 83 4.68 7.99 -0.98
C LYS A 83 4.59 7.19 0.32
N VAL A 84 5.72 6.62 0.74
CA VAL A 84 5.81 5.75 1.91
C VAL A 84 7.25 5.74 2.44
N HIS A 85 7.46 5.39 3.71
CA HIS A 85 8.81 5.14 4.20
C HIS A 85 9.39 3.85 3.60
N PHE A 86 10.66 3.91 3.17
CA PHE A 86 11.33 2.78 2.52
C PHE A 86 11.32 1.49 3.36
N HIS A 87 11.61 1.58 4.67
CA HIS A 87 11.62 0.41 5.56
C HIS A 87 10.26 -0.30 5.67
N ARG A 88 9.16 0.46 5.53
CA ARG A 88 7.79 -0.07 5.54
C ARG A 88 7.52 -0.85 4.27
N LEU A 89 7.96 -0.31 3.13
CA LEU A 89 7.90 -1.01 1.84
C LEU A 89 8.74 -2.30 1.87
N GLN A 90 9.94 -2.27 2.46
CA GLN A 90 10.74 -3.49 2.66
C GLN A 90 10.01 -4.51 3.52
N THR A 91 9.32 -4.08 4.58
CA THR A 91 8.59 -4.99 5.47
C THR A 91 7.45 -5.69 4.72
N VAL A 92 6.59 -4.92 4.02
CA VAL A 92 5.45 -5.47 3.28
C VAL A 92 5.85 -6.39 2.12
N THR A 93 6.96 -6.06 1.45
CA THR A 93 7.47 -6.83 0.32
C THR A 93 8.42 -7.96 0.73
N GLU A 94 8.63 -8.18 2.03
CA GLU A 94 9.61 -9.12 2.58
C GLU A 94 11.01 -8.92 1.94
N ASN A 95 11.52 -7.69 2.01
CA ASN A 95 12.72 -7.24 1.32
C ASN A 95 12.70 -7.52 -0.20
N PHE A 96 11.57 -7.25 -0.84
CA PHE A 96 11.36 -7.48 -2.28
C PHE A 96 11.49 -8.96 -2.69
N THR A 97 10.96 -9.87 -1.87
CA THR A 97 10.89 -11.31 -2.18
C THR A 97 9.45 -11.85 -2.23
N ARG A 98 8.46 -11.11 -1.73
CA ARG A 98 7.05 -11.48 -1.74
C ARG A 98 6.32 -11.19 -3.06
N ASP A 99 6.28 -12.19 -3.94
CA ASP A 99 5.69 -12.09 -5.30
C ASP A 99 4.24 -11.59 -5.34
N ALA A 100 3.42 -11.89 -4.33
CA ALA A 100 2.02 -11.44 -4.26
C ALA A 100 1.86 -9.90 -4.28
N THR A 101 2.89 -9.16 -3.88
CA THR A 101 2.88 -7.69 -3.91
C THR A 101 3.41 -7.11 -5.23
N ARG A 102 4.11 -7.94 -6.02
CA ARG A 102 4.82 -7.51 -7.24
C ARG A 102 3.88 -7.03 -8.34
N TYR A 103 2.70 -7.65 -8.46
CA TYR A 103 1.74 -7.32 -9.52
C TYR A 103 1.24 -5.88 -9.45
N ASN A 104 0.86 -5.39 -8.27
CA ASN A 104 0.43 -4.00 -8.10
C ASN A 104 1.63 -3.04 -8.14
N CYS A 105 2.80 -3.45 -7.64
CA CYS A 105 4.01 -2.63 -7.67
C CYS A 105 4.49 -2.32 -9.10
N ARG A 106 4.25 -3.20 -10.09
CA ARG A 106 4.76 -3.02 -11.47
C ARG A 106 4.28 -1.74 -12.17
N ASN A 107 3.10 -1.24 -11.77
CA ASN A 107 2.49 -0.04 -12.35
C ASN A 107 3.01 1.24 -11.71
N ILE A 108 3.73 1.14 -10.60
CA ILE A 108 4.28 2.28 -9.87
C ILE A 108 5.49 2.83 -10.62
N LYS A 109 5.37 4.09 -11.02
CA LYS A 109 6.35 4.88 -11.76
C LYS A 109 7.07 5.90 -10.88
N ARG A 110 6.57 6.14 -9.68
CA ARG A 110 7.16 7.12 -8.75
C ARG A 110 7.06 6.62 -7.32
N LEU A 111 8.22 6.41 -6.70
CA LEU A 111 8.34 6.19 -5.26
C LEU A 111 8.92 7.44 -4.62
N ILE A 112 8.18 8.01 -3.67
CA ILE A 112 8.63 9.17 -2.91
C ILE A 112 9.00 8.67 -1.51
N PHE A 113 10.30 8.60 -1.25
CA PHE A 113 10.84 8.24 0.05
C PHE A 113 11.27 9.48 0.81
N GLU A 114 11.07 9.49 2.13
CA GLU A 114 11.46 10.64 2.95
C GLU A 114 12.99 10.71 3.16
N LYS A 115 13.70 9.57 3.18
CA LYS A 115 15.18 9.48 3.25
C LYS A 115 15.67 8.10 2.79
N THR A 116 16.44 8.04 1.69
CA THR A 116 17.32 6.91 1.34
C THR A 116 18.24 7.31 0.17
N MET A 117 19.52 6.91 0.20
CA MET A 117 20.48 7.19 -0.88
C MET A 117 20.85 5.98 -1.75
N ASN A 118 20.56 4.73 -1.33
CA ASN A 118 20.90 3.52 -2.10
C ASN A 118 19.75 2.50 -2.08
N TYR A 119 19.20 2.17 -3.25
CA TYR A 119 18.18 1.13 -3.39
C TYR A 119 18.81 -0.24 -3.71
N PRO A 120 18.30 -1.33 -3.13
CA PRO A 120 18.72 -2.68 -3.50
C PRO A 120 18.29 -2.97 -4.94
N LYS A 121 19.07 -3.75 -5.70
CA LYS A 121 18.75 -4.10 -7.10
C LYS A 121 17.38 -4.78 -7.24
N GLN A 122 16.97 -5.52 -6.22
CA GLN A 122 15.69 -6.21 -6.14
C GLN A 122 14.49 -5.24 -6.19
N LEU A 123 14.68 -3.98 -5.81
CA LEU A 123 13.64 -2.95 -5.91
C LEU A 123 13.16 -2.81 -7.35
N TYR A 124 14.05 -2.80 -8.34
CA TYR A 124 13.69 -2.62 -9.74
C TYR A 124 12.91 -3.82 -10.31
N LEU A 125 13.03 -5.02 -9.72
CA LEU A 125 12.19 -6.16 -10.08
C LEU A 125 10.70 -5.97 -9.68
N TYR A 126 10.45 -5.14 -8.66
CA TYR A 126 9.11 -4.78 -8.18
C TYR A 126 8.61 -3.50 -8.84
N PHE A 127 9.52 -2.59 -9.13
CA PHE A 127 9.25 -1.26 -9.65
C PHE A 127 10.03 -1.03 -10.95
N PRO A 128 9.73 -1.79 -12.02
CA PRO A 128 10.50 -1.75 -13.27
C PRO A 128 10.42 -0.38 -13.95
N SER A 129 9.36 0.40 -13.70
CA SER A 129 9.23 1.75 -14.25
C SER A 129 10.13 2.79 -13.56
N LEU A 130 10.92 2.40 -12.56
CA LEU A 130 11.93 3.25 -11.90
C LEU A 130 13.35 3.01 -12.43
N GLU A 131 13.55 1.96 -13.22
CA GLU A 131 14.80 1.71 -13.94
C GLU A 131 14.70 2.54 -15.23
N ASP A 132 15.44 3.65 -15.29
CA ASP A 132 15.43 4.61 -16.42
C ASP A 132 15.61 3.94 -17.80
#